data_AF-A0A2T4S7A5-F1
#
_entry.id   AF-A0A2T4S7A5-F1
#
_cell.length_a   1.000
_cell.length_b   1.000
_cell.length_c   1.000
_cell.angle_alpha   90.00
_cell.angle_beta   90.00
_cell.angle_gamma   90.00
#
_symmetry.space_group_name_H-M   'P 1'
#
loop_
_entity.id
_entity.type
_entity.pdbx_description
1 polymer ?
#
loop_
_entity_poly.entity_id
_entity_poly.type
_entity_poly.pdbx_seq_one_letter_code
_entity_poly.pdbx_strand_id
1 'polypeptide(L)'
;MFFKQFYDNKLSQASYLIGCQRTGEAMIIDPVRDLSKYIEVADDEGFTSTKAAETHIHADFASGIRDAAERLNAQVYVSAEGGEQFGYKNMPENTTFVKDHDHIDVGN
;
A
#
# COMPACT_ATOMS: atom_id res chain seq x y z
N MET A 1 -5.06 -17.02 3.98
CA MET A 1 -4.14 -15.87 3.89
C MET A 1 -3.58 -15.88 2.49
N PHE A 2 -3.75 -14.80 1.74
CA PHE A 2 -3.23 -14.63 0.39
C PHE A 2 -1.97 -13.76 0.43
N PHE A 3 -1.02 -14.07 -0.44
CA PHE A 3 0.23 -13.34 -0.61
C PHE A 3 0.66 -13.44 -2.07
N LYS A 4 0.91 -12.31 -2.72
CA LYS A 4 1.47 -12.26 -4.07
C LYS A 4 2.50 -11.13 -4.20
N GLN A 5 3.65 -11.47 -4.78
CA GLN A 5 4.65 -10.49 -5.21
C GLN A 5 4.34 -9.99 -6.62
N PHE A 6 4.57 -8.70 -6.84
CA PHE A 6 4.66 -8.04 -8.13
C PHE A 6 6.07 -7.49 -8.28
N TYR A 7 6.70 -7.76 -9.42
CA TYR A 7 8.06 -7.33 -9.67
C TYR A 7 8.16 -6.55 -10.97
N ASP A 8 8.67 -5.32 -10.91
CA ASP A 8 9.03 -4.53 -12.07
C ASP A 8 10.51 -4.77 -12.41
N ASN A 9 10.77 -5.53 -13.48
CA ASN A 9 12.13 -5.87 -13.90
C ASN A 9 12.97 -4.66 -14.36
N LYS A 10 12.35 -3.54 -14.76
CA LYS A 10 13.08 -2.35 -15.20
C LYS A 10 13.51 -1.51 -14.03
N LEU A 11 12.65 -1.39 -13.02
CA LEU A 11 12.92 -0.67 -11.78
C LEU A 11 13.66 -1.54 -10.75
N SER A 12 13.68 -2.87 -10.96
CA SER A 12 14.11 -3.85 -9.96
C SER A 12 13.33 -3.74 -8.64
N GLN A 13 12.06 -3.34 -8.74
CA GLN A 13 11.20 -3.00 -7.60
C GLN A 13 10.24 -4.15 -7.31
N ALA A 14 10.13 -4.52 -6.04
CA ALA A 14 9.16 -5.50 -5.56
C ALA A 14 8.06 -4.80 -4.76
N SER A 15 6.82 -5.14 -5.08
CA SER A 15 5.63 -4.75 -4.33
C SER A 15 4.77 -5.98 -4.04
N TYR A 16 3.83 -5.87 -3.12
CA TYR A 16 3.08 -7.03 -2.63
C TYR A 16 1.60 -6.74 -2.49
N LEU A 17 0.77 -7.75 -2.75
CA LEU A 17 -0.63 -7.79 -2.33
C LEU A 17 -0.78 -8.89 -1.29
N ILE A 18 -1.30 -8.52 -0.12
CA ILE A 18 -1.67 -9.46 0.94
C ILE A 18 -3.16 -9.37 1.20
N GLY A 19 -3.80 -10.51 1.50
CA GLY A 19 -5.25 -10.57 1.63
C GLY A 19 -5.75 -11.54 2.68
N CYS A 20 -6.80 -11.15 3.39
CA CYS A 20 -7.55 -12.00 4.30
C CYS A 20 -8.71 -12.67 3.55
N GLN A 21 -8.52 -13.92 3.15
CA GLN A 21 -9.57 -14.72 2.46
C GLN A 21 -10.87 -14.89 3.25
N ARG A 22 -10.84 -14.67 4.58
CA ARG A 22 -12.05 -14.76 5.41
C ARG A 22 -12.91 -13.50 5.30
N THR A 23 -12.31 -12.31 5.20
CA THR A 23 -13.05 -11.04 5.19
C THR A 23 -13.10 -10.39 3.82
N GLY A 24 -12.23 -10.80 2.89
CA GLY A 24 -12.05 -10.14 1.59
C GLY A 24 -11.17 -8.87 1.68
N GLU A 25 -10.69 -8.47 2.86
CA GLU A 25 -9.80 -7.30 2.97
C GLU A 25 -8.41 -7.60 2.40
N ALA A 26 -7.85 -6.63 1.66
CA ALA A 26 -6.49 -6.71 1.16
C ALA A 26 -5.71 -5.40 1.30
N MET A 27 -4.38 -5.53 1.34
CA MET A 27 -3.43 -4.43 1.42
C MET A 27 -2.36 -4.55 0.33
N ILE A 28 -2.05 -3.43 -0.30
CA ILE A 28 -0.89 -3.29 -1.20
C ILE A 28 0.30 -2.70 -0.44
N ILE A 29 1.47 -3.30 -0.53
CA ILE A 29 2.71 -2.80 0.07
C ILE A 29 3.64 -2.30 -1.04
N ASP A 30 4.13 -1.07 -0.89
CA ASP A 30 4.96 -0.33 -1.86
C ASP A 30 4.35 -0.27 -3.27
N PRO A 31 3.10 0.21 -3.41
CA PRO A 31 2.44 0.28 -4.72
C PRO A 31 3.25 1.12 -5.71
N VAL A 32 3.44 0.62 -6.93
CA VAL A 32 3.83 1.49 -8.06
C VAL A 32 2.62 2.34 -8.49
N ARG A 33 2.86 3.43 -9.23
CA ARG A 33 1.78 4.34 -9.69
C ARG A 33 0.70 3.67 -10.53
N ASP A 34 1.04 2.67 -11.34
CA ASP A 34 0.04 1.91 -12.09
C ASP A 34 -0.57 0.81 -11.19
N LEU A 35 -1.78 1.06 -10.71
CA LEU A 35 -2.47 0.16 -9.80
C LEU A 35 -3.21 -1.00 -10.49
N SER A 36 -3.27 -1.02 -11.82
CA SER A 36 -4.11 -1.94 -12.59
C SER A 36 -3.90 -3.41 -12.22
N LYS A 37 -2.64 -3.85 -12.13
CA LYS A 37 -2.30 -5.25 -11.80
C LYS A 37 -2.73 -5.67 -10.40
N TYR A 38 -2.70 -4.76 -9.44
CA TYR A 38 -3.16 -5.07 -8.08
C TYR A 38 -4.68 -5.22 -8.05
N ILE A 39 -5.39 -4.34 -8.76
CA ILE A 39 -6.85 -4.36 -8.88
C ILE A 39 -7.31 -5.65 -9.56
N GLU A 40 -6.70 -6.00 -10.71
CA GLU A 40 -7.01 -7.22 -11.44
C GLU A 40 -6.87 -8.48 -10.56
N VAL A 41 -5.73 -8.61 -9.88
CA VAL A 41 -5.51 -9.76 -8.98
C VAL A 41 -6.44 -9.72 -7.77
N ALA A 42 -6.72 -8.55 -7.20
CA ALA A 42 -7.63 -8.44 -6.08
C ALA A 42 -9.05 -8.88 -6.48
N ASP A 43 -9.55 -8.42 -7.62
CA ASP A 43 -10.86 -8.78 -8.15
C ASP A 43 -10.96 -10.29 -8.45
N ASP A 44 -9.95 -10.86 -9.10
CA ASP A 44 -9.88 -12.30 -9.44
C ASP A 44 -9.89 -13.20 -8.19
N GLU A 45 -9.27 -12.74 -7.11
CA GLU A 45 -9.16 -13.48 -5.84
C GLU A 45 -10.31 -13.14 -4.85
N GLY A 46 -11.24 -12.28 -5.26
CA GLY A 46 -12.41 -11.89 -4.46
C GLY A 46 -12.08 -10.96 -3.28
N PHE A 47 -11.03 -10.14 -3.40
CA PHE A 47 -10.66 -9.13 -2.44
C PHE A 47 -11.18 -7.74 -2.81
N THR A 48 -11.50 -6.96 -1.79
CA THR A 48 -11.61 -5.50 -1.91
C THR A 48 -10.29 -4.90 -1.43
N SER A 49 -9.54 -4.23 -2.32
CA SER A 49 -8.29 -3.54 -1.95
C SER A 49 -8.59 -2.32 -1.11
N THR A 50 -8.57 -2.47 0.22
CA THR A 50 -9.02 -1.45 1.17
C THR A 50 -7.86 -0.70 1.83
N LYS A 51 -6.62 -1.15 1.66
CA LYS A 51 -5.46 -0.60 2.36
C LYS A 51 -4.24 -0.52 1.45
N ALA A 52 -3.37 0.46 1.68
CA ALA A 52 -2.04 0.48 1.10
C ALA A 52 -1.00 1.01 2.09
N ALA A 53 0.21 0.46 2.08
CA ALA A 53 1.29 0.87 2.98
C ALA A 53 2.58 1.14 2.21
N GLU A 54 3.38 2.07 2.71
CA GLU A 54 4.70 2.40 2.17
C GLU A 54 5.79 2.13 3.22
N THR A 55 6.83 1.41 2.81
CA THR A 55 7.95 1.08 3.70
C THR A 55 8.83 2.29 4.00
N HIS A 56 9.07 3.14 3.00
CA HIS A 56 9.89 4.35 3.09
C HIS A 56 9.64 5.26 1.89
N ILE A 57 10.08 6.52 1.97
CA ILE A 57 10.03 7.45 0.84
C ILE A 57 11.00 6.95 -0.24
N HIS A 58 10.45 6.40 -1.32
CA HIS A 58 11.21 5.80 -2.42
C HIS A 58 12.01 6.85 -3.21
N ALA A 59 13.20 6.47 -3.69
CA ALA A 59 14.14 7.35 -4.40
C ALA A 59 14.35 6.98 -5.89
N ASP A 60 13.84 5.82 -6.30
CA ASP A 60 14.11 5.15 -7.58
C ASP A 60 12.84 4.87 -8.39
N PHE A 61 11.66 4.95 -7.78
CA PHE A 61 10.38 4.97 -8.47
C PHE A 61 9.39 5.94 -7.84
N ALA A 62 8.37 6.30 -8.61
CA ALA A 62 7.28 7.10 -8.10
C ALA A 62 6.24 6.19 -7.43
N SER A 63 6.00 6.41 -6.14
CA SER A 63 5.01 5.68 -5.36
C SER A 63 3.58 5.93 -5.84
N GLY A 64 2.76 4.89 -5.83
CA GLY A 64 1.32 4.90 -6.05
C GLY A 64 0.50 5.06 -4.77
N ILE A 65 1.10 5.38 -3.62
CA ILE A 65 0.39 5.44 -2.34
C ILE A 65 -0.76 6.48 -2.36
N ARG A 66 -0.55 7.64 -3.00
CA ARG A 66 -1.60 8.67 -3.15
C ARG A 66 -2.67 8.24 -4.15
N ASP A 67 -2.25 7.66 -5.29
CA ASP A 67 -3.18 7.08 -6.26
C ASP A 67 -4.07 6.01 -5.63
N ALA A 68 -3.56 5.21 -4.68
CA ALA A 68 -4.33 4.19 -3.98
C ALA A 68 -5.42 4.82 -3.10
N ALA A 69 -5.08 5.89 -2.36
CA ALA A 69 -6.06 6.65 -1.59
C ALA A 69 -7.13 7.27 -2.50
N GLU A 70 -6.74 7.90 -3.60
CA GLU A 70 -7.67 8.64 -4.46
C GLU A 70 -8.55 7.75 -5.33
N ARG A 71 -7.99 6.68 -5.92
CA ARG A 71 -8.67 5.85 -6.92
C ARG A 71 -9.39 4.65 -6.32
N LEU A 72 -8.88 4.12 -5.21
CA LEU A 72 -9.44 2.95 -4.53
C LEU A 72 -10.16 3.31 -3.24
N ASN A 73 -10.12 4.59 -2.84
CA ASN A 73 -10.58 5.03 -1.52
C ASN A 73 -9.91 4.21 -0.38
N ALA A 74 -8.65 3.81 -0.60
CA ALA A 74 -7.90 2.96 0.33
C ALA A 74 -7.40 3.76 1.53
N GLN A 75 -7.41 3.14 2.70
CA GLN A 75 -6.73 3.67 3.88
C GLN A 75 -5.21 3.52 3.67
N VAL A 76 -4.46 4.62 3.78
CA VAL A 76 -3.01 4.61 3.51
C VAL A 76 -2.19 4.74 4.78
N TYR A 77 -1.12 3.96 4.86
CA TYR A 77 -0.24 3.86 6.02
C TYR A 77 1.19 4.22 5.61
N VAL A 78 1.75 5.27 6.20
CA VAL A 78 3.12 5.73 5.93
C VAL A 78 3.84 6.05 7.24
N SER A 79 5.17 5.98 7.27
CA SER A 79 5.92 6.24 8.50
C SER A 79 5.81 7.69 9.00
N ALA A 80 5.65 7.84 10.31
CA ALA A 80 5.75 9.11 11.04
C ALA A 80 7.15 9.37 11.62
N GLU A 81 8.09 8.44 11.46
CA GLU A 81 9.38 8.43 12.17
C GLU A 81 10.48 9.27 11.48
N GLY A 82 10.15 9.90 10.35
CA GLY A 82 11.09 10.74 9.59
C GLY A 82 11.35 12.14 10.16
N GLY A 83 10.67 12.53 11.24
CA GLY A 83 10.76 13.87 11.82
C GLY A 83 10.33 14.98 10.84
N GLU A 84 10.84 16.20 11.04
CA GLU A 84 10.44 17.35 10.19
C GLU A 84 10.96 17.24 8.75
N GLN A 85 12.18 16.72 8.58
CA GLN A 85 12.91 16.72 7.30
C GLN A 85 12.53 15.57 6.38
N PHE A 86 12.29 14.38 6.93
CA PHE A 86 12.00 13.17 6.15
C PHE A 86 10.56 12.66 6.35
N GLY A 87 9.69 13.47 6.94
CA GLY A 87 8.27 13.17 7.05
C GLY A 87 7.51 13.44 5.73
N TYR A 88 6.57 12.56 5.40
CA TYR A 88 5.67 12.75 4.26
C TYR A 88 4.87 14.05 4.40
N LYS A 89 4.70 14.76 3.29
CA LYS A 89 3.89 15.98 3.17
C LYS A 89 2.83 15.79 2.09
N ASN A 90 1.82 16.67 2.09
CA ASN A 90 0.73 16.66 1.10
C ASN A 90 0.10 15.27 0.96
N MET A 91 -0.21 14.66 2.11
CA MET A 91 -0.86 13.36 2.17
C MET A 91 -2.39 13.55 2.21
N PRO A 92 -3.18 12.61 1.66
CA PRO A 92 -4.62 12.61 1.79
C PRO A 92 -5.07 12.74 3.25
N GLU A 93 -6.22 13.40 3.49
CA GLU A 93 -6.70 13.71 4.86
C GLU A 93 -6.79 12.49 5.77
N ASN A 94 -7.18 11.33 5.23
CA ASN A 94 -7.33 10.08 5.99
C ASN A 94 -6.03 9.27 6.09
N THR A 95 -4.84 9.87 5.92
CA THR A 95 -3.57 9.12 6.03
C THR A 95 -3.27 8.72 7.48
N THR A 96 -2.92 7.46 7.71
CA THR A 96 -2.36 7.00 8.98
C THR A 96 -0.84 7.13 8.95
N PHE A 97 -0.31 7.95 9.86
CA PHE A 97 1.12 8.08 10.08
C PHE A 97 1.54 7.11 11.19
N VAL A 98 2.09 5.97 10.81
CA VAL A 98 2.44 4.88 11.74
C VAL A 98 3.77 5.12 12.46
N LYS A 99 3.86 4.63 13.69
CA LYS A 99 5.05 4.66 14.55
C LYS A 99 5.50 3.25 14.93
N ASP A 100 6.65 3.16 15.58
CA ASP A 100 7.07 1.91 16.21
C ASP A 100 5.96 1.38 17.16
N HIS A 101 5.80 0.06 17.16
CA HIS A 101 4.73 -0.67 17.87
C HIS A 101 3.27 -0.45 17.41
N ASP A 102 3.01 0.35 16.36
CA ASP A 102 1.67 0.37 15.76
C ASP A 102 1.37 -0.97 15.06
N HIS A 103 0.10 -1.38 15.13
CA HIS A 103 -0.41 -2.58 14.49
C HIS A 103 -1.38 -2.21 13.37
N ILE A 104 -1.24 -2.87 12.22
CA ILE A 104 -2.18 -2.73 11.11
C ILE A 104 -2.84 -4.08 10.86
N ASP A 105 -4.14 -4.15 11.10
CA ASP A 105 -4.93 -5.32 10.78
C ASP A 105 -5.30 -5.32 9.29
N VAL A 106 -5.32 -6.49 8.67
CA VAL A 106 -5.87 -6.70 7.32
C VAL A 106 -6.84 -7.87 7.44
N GLY A 107 -8.12 -7.56 7.62
CA GLY A 107 -9.12 -8.54 8.04
C GLY A 107 -8.94 -9.02 9.48
N ASN A 108 -9.23 -10.31 9.71
CA ASN A 108 -9.32 -10.93 11.04
C ASN A 108 -8.16 -11.89 11.33
#